data_AF-A0A7W8RNW9-F1
#
_entry.id   AF-A0A7W8RNW9-F1
#
_cell.length_a   1.000
_cell.length_b   1.000
_cell.length_c   1.000
_cell.angle_alpha   90.00
_cell.angle_beta   90.00
_cell.angle_gamma   90.00
#
_symmetry.space_group_name_H-M   'P 1'
#
loop_
_entity.id
_entity.type
_entity.pdbx_description
1 polymer ?
#
loop_
_entity_poly.entity_id
_entity_poly.type
_entity_poly.pdbx_seq_one_letter_code
_entity_poly.pdbx_strand_id
1 'polypeptide(L)'
;MLRKERPTFIVTLPSGTSPAEVAGLRSRFVYGKRIRNVMLISGLQVVEAIRADERWVAARRMPKAPRVTMPLGQYGKHTASPNTPFTRSRSRTRAQLALRTGFGSYQIQVIATRVFKALERYLFGKRGRPRFKGARSTLHTLAGKATRA
;
A
#
# COMPACT_ATOMS: atom_id res chain seq x y z
N MET A 1 19.38 26.08 33.25
CA MET A 1 19.53 24.92 32.34
C MET A 1 20.88 24.27 32.61
N LEU A 2 20.92 22.95 32.82
CA LEU A 2 22.14 22.21 33.13
C LEU A 2 23.11 22.26 31.93
N ARG A 3 24.32 22.77 32.13
CA ARG A 3 25.34 22.91 31.06
C ARG A 3 25.96 21.53 30.79
N LYS A 4 25.87 21.03 29.55
CA LYS A 4 26.48 19.74 29.16
C LYS A 4 28.01 19.84 29.22
N GLU A 5 28.66 18.84 29.82
CA GLU A 5 30.13 18.77 30.01
C GLU A 5 30.94 18.67 28.71
N ARG A 6 30.37 18.16 27.61
CA ARG A 6 31.07 18.00 26.33
C ARG A 6 30.69 19.09 25.34
N PRO A 7 31.64 19.68 24.59
CA PRO A 7 31.34 20.65 23.55
C PRO A 7 30.50 20.00 22.45
N THR A 8 29.26 20.43 22.33
CA THR A 8 28.39 20.11 21.19
C THR A 8 28.37 21.27 20.22
N PHE A 9 28.59 21.00 18.94
CA PHE A 9 28.42 21.97 17.87
C PHE A 9 27.25 21.58 16.97
N ILE A 10 26.62 22.57 16.34
CA ILE A 10 25.62 22.37 15.30
C ILE A 10 26.30 22.65 13.97
N VAL A 11 26.38 21.65 13.10
CA VAL A 11 26.78 21.85 11.69
C VAL A 11 25.53 21.85 10.84
N THR A 12 25.32 22.96 10.14
CA THR A 12 24.29 23.09 9.11
C THR A 12 24.91 22.75 7.77
N LEU A 13 24.51 21.62 7.19
CA LEU A 13 24.92 21.24 5.85
C LEU A 13 23.91 21.79 4.83
N PRO A 14 24.36 22.41 3.72
CA PRO A 14 23.46 22.80 2.65
C PRO A 14 22.85 21.55 2.01
N SER A 15 21.53 21.53 1.81
CA SER A 15 20.91 20.47 1.03
C SER A 15 21.29 20.67 -0.43
N GLY A 16 22.06 19.77 -1.03
CA GLY A 16 22.44 19.81 -2.45
C GLY A 16 21.30 19.57 -3.44
N THR A 17 20.04 19.77 -3.03
CA THR A 17 18.86 19.55 -3.85
C THR A 17 18.50 20.78 -4.65
N SER A 18 18.36 20.64 -5.97
CA SER A 18 17.89 21.72 -6.83
C SER A 18 16.36 21.90 -6.75
N PRO A 19 15.82 23.10 -7.04
CA PRO A 19 14.38 23.31 -7.15
C PRO A 19 13.69 22.35 -8.14
N ALA A 20 14.37 22.00 -9.24
CA ALA A 20 13.88 21.05 -10.24
C ALA A 20 13.73 19.63 -9.69
N GLU A 21 14.69 19.16 -8.89
CA GLU A 21 14.63 17.85 -8.22
C GLU A 21 13.49 17.79 -7.21
N VAL A 22 13.31 18.87 -6.43
CA VAL A 22 12.20 18.99 -5.48
C VAL A 22 10.85 18.94 -6.22
N ALA A 23 10.73 19.65 -7.35
CA ALA A 23 9.52 19.62 -8.18
C ALA A 23 9.25 18.21 -8.74
N GLY A 24 10.28 17.53 -9.26
CA GLY A 24 10.19 16.16 -9.75
C GLY A 24 9.75 15.18 -8.65
N LEU A 25 10.30 15.32 -7.44
CA LEU A 25 9.93 14.49 -6.29
C LEU A 25 8.47 14.73 -5.88
N ARG A 26 8.02 15.99 -5.80
CA ARG A 26 6.62 16.35 -5.50
C ARG A 26 5.66 15.71 -6.52
N SER A 27 5.99 15.80 -7.80
CA SER A 27 5.19 15.17 -8.87
C SER A 27 5.08 13.66 -8.66
N ARG A 28 6.18 12.97 -8.33
CA ARG A 28 6.14 11.54 -8.01
C ARG A 28 5.22 11.21 -6.84
N PHE A 29 5.20 12.01 -5.77
CA PHE A 29 4.26 11.82 -4.66
C PHE A 29 2.80 11.99 -5.07
N VAL A 30 2.51 12.95 -5.95
CA VAL A 30 1.16 13.15 -6.52
C VAL A 30 0.74 11.94 -7.35
N TYR A 31 1.60 11.45 -8.24
CA TYR A 31 1.32 10.27 -9.04
C TYR A 31 1.15 9.02 -8.18
N GLY A 32 2.08 8.76 -7.26
CA GLY A 32 1.99 7.63 -6.33
C GLY A 32 0.68 7.61 -5.54
N LYS A 33 0.19 8.79 -5.12
CA LYS A 33 -1.12 8.94 -4.48
C LYS A 33 -2.26 8.50 -5.40
N ARG A 34 -2.25 8.92 -6.67
CA ARG A 34 -3.25 8.53 -7.68
C ARG A 34 -3.24 7.02 -7.88
N ILE A 35 -2.07 6.41 -8.09
CA ILE A 35 -1.91 4.95 -8.24
C ILE A 35 -2.53 4.22 -7.06
N ARG A 36 -2.16 4.66 -5.85
CA ARG A 36 -2.63 4.08 -4.60
C ARG A 36 -4.15 4.16 -4.47
N ASN A 37 -4.76 5.29 -4.85
CA ASN A 37 -6.21 5.47 -4.76
C ASN A 37 -6.95 4.64 -5.81
N VAL A 38 -6.47 4.57 -7.05
CA VAL A 38 -7.06 3.71 -8.10
C VAL A 38 -7.05 2.24 -7.65
N MET A 39 -5.90 1.75 -7.18
CA MET A 39 -5.79 0.38 -6.66
C MET A 39 -6.71 0.15 -5.46
N LEU A 40 -6.93 1.17 -4.63
CA LEU A 40 -7.84 1.06 -3.50
C LEU A 40 -9.30 0.94 -3.95
N ILE A 41 -9.74 1.69 -4.96
CA ILE A 41 -11.10 1.59 -5.51
C ILE A 41 -11.34 0.16 -6.01
N SER A 42 -10.49 -0.32 -6.91
CA SER A 42 -10.63 -1.67 -7.48
C SER A 42 -10.56 -2.75 -6.40
N GLY A 43 -9.67 -2.58 -5.42
CA GLY A 43 -9.56 -3.54 -4.32
C GLY A 43 -10.75 -3.55 -3.36
N LEU A 44 -11.44 -2.41 -3.17
CA LEU A 44 -12.68 -2.37 -2.38
C LEU A 44 -13.82 -3.13 -3.08
N GLN A 45 -13.94 -3.01 -4.41
CA GLN A 45 -14.92 -3.78 -5.19
C GLN A 45 -14.68 -5.29 -5.04
N VAL A 46 -13.42 -5.73 -5.03
CA VAL A 46 -13.08 -7.15 -4.76
C VAL A 46 -13.47 -7.56 -3.34
N VAL A 47 -13.25 -6.71 -2.34
CA VAL A 47 -13.68 -6.99 -0.95
C VAL A 47 -15.20 -7.12 -0.86
N GLU A 48 -15.94 -6.25 -1.54
CA GLU A 48 -17.41 -6.32 -1.60
C GLU A 48 -17.87 -7.63 -2.27
N ALA A 49 -17.25 -8.01 -3.39
CA ALA A 49 -17.53 -9.29 -4.06
C ALA A 49 -17.24 -10.51 -3.16
N ILE A 50 -16.12 -10.49 -2.43
CA ILE A 50 -15.80 -11.57 -1.47
C ILE A 50 -16.83 -11.63 -0.34
N ARG A 51 -17.30 -10.47 0.14
CA ARG A 51 -18.31 -10.43 1.20
C ARG A 51 -19.68 -10.94 0.74
N ALA A 52 -19.98 -10.83 -0.54
CA ALA A 52 -21.19 -11.35 -1.15
C ALA A 52 -21.14 -12.86 -1.45
N ASP A 53 -19.94 -13.47 -1.48
CA ASP A 53 -19.78 -14.91 -1.70
C ASP A 53 -20.38 -15.70 -0.52
N GLU A 54 -21.28 -16.63 -0.81
CA GLU A 54 -21.94 -17.49 0.18
C GLU A 54 -20.93 -18.29 1.01
N ARG A 55 -19.83 -18.72 0.39
CA ARG A 55 -18.76 -19.46 1.06
C ARG A 55 -18.07 -18.60 2.11
N TRP A 56 -17.94 -17.30 1.88
CA TRP A 56 -17.42 -16.35 2.87
C TRP A 56 -18.40 -16.17 4.04
N VAL A 57 -19.70 -16.08 3.74
CA VAL A 57 -20.75 -15.99 4.76
C VAL A 57 -20.77 -17.25 5.63
N ALA A 58 -20.71 -18.43 5.01
CA ALA A 58 -20.63 -19.72 5.70
C ALA A 58 -19.38 -19.81 6.59
N ALA A 59 -18.21 -19.44 6.07
CA ALA A 59 -16.96 -19.43 6.83
C ALA A 59 -16.99 -18.46 8.03
N ARG A 60 -17.75 -17.36 7.94
CA ARG A 60 -17.93 -16.42 9.06
C ARG A 60 -18.89 -16.92 10.15
N ARG A 61 -19.82 -17.82 9.83
CA ARG A 61 -20.79 -18.41 10.78
C ARG A 61 -20.20 -19.56 11.59
N MET A 62 -19.10 -20.15 11.13
CA MET A 62 -18.44 -21.24 11.85
C MET A 62 -17.90 -20.76 13.22
N PRO A 63 -18.11 -21.53 14.31
CA PRO A 63 -17.53 -21.21 15.60
C PRO A 63 -16.00 -21.17 15.50
N LYS A 64 -15.36 -20.24 16.21
CA LYS A 64 -13.90 -20.14 16.25
C LYS A 64 -13.31 -21.43 16.83
N ALA A 65 -12.84 -22.33 15.98
CA ALA A 65 -12.13 -23.51 16.44
C ALA A 65 -10.83 -23.10 17.18
N PRO A 66 -10.46 -23.82 18.25
CA PRO A 66 -9.19 -23.61 18.94
C PRO A 66 -8.04 -23.95 17.99
N ARG A 67 -7.40 -22.89 17.48
CA ARG A 67 -6.07 -22.83 16.86
C ARG A 67 -5.73 -23.70 15.63
N VAL A 68 -6.59 -24.56 15.11
CA VAL A 68 -6.29 -25.32 13.89
C VAL A 68 -7.09 -24.78 12.70
N THR A 69 -6.37 -24.06 11.84
CA THR A 69 -6.70 -23.75 10.44
C THR A 69 -8.10 -23.23 10.18
N MET A 70 -8.31 -21.93 10.45
CA MET A 70 -9.51 -21.22 10.04
C MET A 70 -9.72 -21.29 8.51
N PRO A 71 -10.90 -21.69 8.00
CA PRO A 71 -11.24 -21.65 6.58
C PRO A 71 -11.06 -20.25 5.97
N LEU A 72 -11.19 -19.16 6.75
CA LEU A 72 -10.85 -17.79 6.33
C LEU A 72 -9.37 -17.61 5.97
N GLY A 73 -8.46 -18.32 6.64
CA GLY A 73 -7.02 -18.31 6.35
C GLY A 73 -6.69 -19.11 5.09
N GLN A 74 -7.38 -20.23 4.84
CA GLN A 74 -7.30 -20.96 3.56
C GLN A 74 -7.94 -20.16 2.42
N TYR A 75 -9.10 -19.52 2.61
CA TYR A 75 -9.69 -18.56 1.69
C TYR A 75 -8.71 -17.41 1.38
N GLY A 76 -8.02 -16.89 2.41
CA GLY A 76 -6.95 -15.91 2.28
C GLY A 76 -5.76 -16.40 1.46
N LYS A 77 -5.33 -17.66 1.66
CA LYS A 77 -4.24 -18.28 0.88
C LYS A 77 -4.64 -18.55 -0.58
N HIS A 78 -5.88 -18.98 -0.81
CA HIS A 78 -6.43 -19.13 -2.16
C HIS A 78 -6.64 -17.79 -2.86
N THR A 79 -6.92 -16.70 -2.13
CA THR A 79 -7.07 -15.32 -2.65
C THR A 79 -5.74 -14.53 -2.72
N ALA A 80 -4.64 -15.07 -2.20
CA ALA A 80 -3.28 -14.55 -2.37
C ALA A 80 -2.48 -15.24 -3.51
N SER A 81 -3.07 -16.27 -4.14
CA SER A 81 -2.52 -16.95 -5.32
C SER A 81 -2.35 -15.98 -6.52
N PRO A 82 -1.38 -16.20 -7.43
CA PRO A 82 -1.14 -15.32 -8.59
C PRO A 82 -2.37 -15.07 -9.49
N ASN A 83 -3.38 -15.95 -9.43
CA ASN A 83 -4.58 -15.91 -10.28
C ASN A 83 -5.84 -15.34 -9.61
N THR A 84 -5.69 -14.65 -8.49
CA THR A 84 -6.83 -14.17 -7.71
C THR A 84 -7.35 -12.82 -8.20
N PRO A 85 -8.60 -12.47 -7.90
CA PRO A 85 -9.16 -11.18 -8.32
C PRO A 85 -8.29 -9.98 -7.86
N PHE A 86 -7.64 -10.10 -6.70
CA PHE A 86 -6.67 -9.10 -6.24
C PHE A 86 -5.40 -9.05 -7.08
N THR A 87 -4.85 -10.18 -7.52
CA THR A 87 -3.63 -10.22 -8.32
C THR A 87 -3.88 -9.78 -9.78
N ARG A 88 -5.05 -10.13 -10.34
CA ARG A 88 -5.52 -9.65 -11.66
C ARG A 88 -5.81 -8.15 -11.68
N SER A 89 -6.43 -7.62 -10.62
CA SER A 89 -6.56 -6.16 -10.41
C SER A 89 -5.18 -5.49 -10.39
N ARG A 90 -4.22 -6.10 -9.68
CA ARG A 90 -2.84 -5.61 -9.58
C ARG A 90 -2.14 -5.49 -10.93
N SER A 91 -2.27 -6.47 -11.81
CA SER A 91 -1.59 -6.50 -13.11
C SER A 91 -2.19 -5.56 -14.15
N ARG A 92 -3.53 -5.48 -14.26
CA ARG A 92 -4.21 -4.53 -15.17
C ARG A 92 -3.90 -3.07 -14.81
N THR A 93 -3.99 -2.72 -13.53
CA THR A 93 -3.69 -1.36 -13.06
C THR A 93 -2.19 -1.04 -13.16
N ARG A 94 -1.30 -2.03 -13.03
CA ARG A 94 0.14 -1.86 -13.21
C ARG A 94 0.51 -1.46 -14.64
N ALA A 95 -0.03 -2.16 -15.64
CA ALA A 95 0.31 -1.94 -17.04
C ALA A 95 -0.11 -0.53 -17.53
N GLN A 96 -1.33 -0.11 -17.20
CA GLN A 96 -1.85 1.20 -17.64
C GLN A 96 -1.17 2.40 -16.94
N LEU A 97 -0.71 2.25 -15.69
CA LEU A 97 -0.08 3.34 -14.95
C LEU A 97 1.44 3.43 -15.09
N ALA A 98 2.13 2.31 -15.34
CA ALA A 98 3.59 2.32 -15.53
C ALA A 98 4.02 3.16 -16.74
N LEU A 99 3.25 3.11 -17.84
CA LEU A 99 3.54 3.80 -19.09
C LEU A 99 3.42 5.34 -19.03
N ARG A 100 2.67 5.91 -18.06
CA ARG A 100 2.34 7.35 -18.03
C ARG A 100 2.93 8.13 -16.85
N THR A 101 3.54 7.47 -15.87
CA THR A 101 3.86 8.12 -14.57
C THR A 101 5.35 8.21 -14.23
N GLY A 102 6.23 7.64 -15.07
CA GLY A 102 7.68 7.60 -14.79
C GLY A 102 8.04 6.77 -13.55
N PHE A 103 7.12 5.90 -13.10
CA PHE A 103 7.33 5.01 -11.96
C PHE A 103 7.99 3.70 -12.39
N GLY A 104 9.02 3.28 -11.66
CA GLY A 104 9.62 1.96 -11.83
C GLY A 104 8.67 0.86 -11.35
N SER A 105 8.77 -0.32 -11.95
CA SER A 105 7.97 -1.51 -11.62
C SER A 105 7.97 -1.84 -10.12
N TYR A 106 9.12 -1.63 -9.45
CA TYR A 106 9.31 -1.82 -8.02
C TYR A 106 8.44 -0.88 -7.17
N GLN A 107 8.45 0.42 -7.46
CA GLN A 107 7.66 1.39 -6.70
C GLN A 107 6.17 1.04 -6.74
N ILE A 108 5.67 0.66 -7.93
CA ILE A 108 4.28 0.25 -8.11
C ILE A 108 4.00 -1.04 -7.31
N GLN A 109 4.95 -1.98 -7.26
CA GLN A 109 4.84 -3.19 -6.44
C GLN A 109 4.68 -2.88 -4.96
N VAL A 110 5.47 -1.95 -4.43
CA VAL A 110 5.43 -1.58 -3.02
C VAL A 110 4.10 -0.90 -2.69
N ILE A 111 3.64 0.03 -3.53
CA ILE A 111 2.34 0.68 -3.37
C ILE A 111 1.22 -0.38 -3.36
N ALA A 112 1.20 -1.27 -4.35
CA ALA A 112 0.21 -2.33 -4.46
C ALA A 112 0.20 -3.24 -3.22
N THR A 113 1.39 -3.62 -2.74
CA THR A 113 1.53 -4.49 -1.56
C THR A 113 1.00 -3.81 -0.29
N ARG A 114 1.23 -2.50 -0.13
CA ARG A 114 0.68 -1.73 1.00
C ARG A 114 -0.85 -1.61 0.93
N VAL A 115 -1.41 -1.36 -0.25
CA VAL A 115 -2.86 -1.31 -0.46
C VAL A 115 -3.50 -2.66 -0.15
N PHE A 116 -2.91 -3.74 -0.67
CA PHE A 116 -3.39 -5.10 -0.45
C PHE A 116 -3.42 -5.46 1.04
N LYS A 117 -2.33 -5.24 1.78
CA LYS A 117 -2.28 -5.49 3.23
C LYS A 117 -3.33 -4.68 4.00
N ALA A 118 -3.65 -3.46 3.54
CA ALA A 118 -4.69 -2.65 4.16
C ALA A 118 -6.10 -3.22 3.91
N LEU A 119 -6.37 -3.67 2.68
CA LEU A 119 -7.63 -4.31 2.31
C LEU A 119 -7.83 -5.66 2.99
N GLU A 120 -6.78 -6.46 3.08
CA GLU A 120 -6.78 -7.73 3.80
C GLU A 120 -7.16 -7.54 5.27
N ARG A 121 -6.52 -6.58 5.95
CA ARG A 121 -6.86 -6.24 7.34
C ARG A 121 -8.31 -5.77 7.50
N TYR A 122 -8.83 -5.07 6.51
CA TYR A 122 -10.23 -4.63 6.49
C TYR A 122 -11.20 -5.78 6.23
N LEU A 123 -10.85 -6.68 5.32
CA LEU A 123 -11.64 -7.88 5.01
C LEU A 123 -11.79 -8.76 6.25
N PHE A 124 -10.71 -8.98 7.01
CA PHE A 124 -10.72 -9.76 8.25
C PHE A 124 -11.13 -8.98 9.51
N GLY A 125 -11.61 -7.74 9.39
CA GLY A 125 -12.07 -6.94 10.54
C GLY A 125 -10.97 -6.53 11.53
N LYS A 126 -9.69 -6.69 11.19
CA LYS A 126 -8.55 -6.27 12.02
C LYS A 126 -8.36 -4.75 12.05
N ARG A 127 -8.84 -4.04 11.02
CA ARG A 127 -8.84 -2.57 10.92
C ARG A 127 -10.09 -2.08 10.18
N GLY A 128 -10.42 -0.79 10.38
CA GLY A 128 -11.49 -0.12 9.66
C GLY A 128 -11.22 0.07 8.15
N ARG A 129 -12.25 0.55 7.43
CA ARG A 129 -12.22 0.76 5.97
C ARG A 129 -11.05 1.66 5.57
N PRO A 130 -10.13 1.21 4.68
CA PRO A 130 -9.04 2.04 4.21
C PRO A 130 -9.60 3.24 3.43
N ARG A 131 -9.12 4.45 3.74
CA ARG A 131 -9.61 5.71 3.15
C ARG A 131 -8.76 6.14 1.98
N PHE A 132 -9.34 6.90 1.04
CA PHE A 132 -8.60 7.57 -0.03
C PHE A 132 -7.66 8.65 0.53
N LYS A 133 -6.57 8.88 -0.19
CA LYS A 133 -5.62 9.96 0.11
C LYS A 133 -6.02 11.22 -0.65
N GLY A 134 -6.29 12.31 0.08
CA GLY A 134 -6.78 13.58 -0.46
C GLY A 134 -5.68 14.55 -0.90
N ALA A 135 -6.02 15.83 -1.04
CA ALA A 135 -5.04 16.88 -1.31
C ALA A 135 -4.10 17.11 -0.11
N ARG A 136 -4.68 17.21 1.10
CA ARG A 136 -3.94 17.44 2.36
C ARG A 136 -3.33 16.18 2.97
N SER A 137 -3.87 14.99 2.65
CA SER A 137 -3.30 13.71 3.08
C SER A 137 -2.56 13.06 1.91
N THR A 138 -1.28 13.37 1.77
CA THR A 138 -0.41 12.83 0.74
C THR A 138 0.24 11.51 1.17
N LEU A 139 1.08 10.96 0.29
CA LEU A 139 2.02 9.91 0.66
C LEU A 139 3.23 10.58 1.32
N HIS A 140 3.59 10.14 2.52
CA HIS A 140 4.79 10.62 3.22
C HIS A 140 6.06 9.88 2.79
N THR A 141 5.91 8.73 2.11
CA THR A 141 7.05 7.89 1.72
C THR A 141 6.74 7.14 0.43
N LEU A 142 7.70 7.18 -0.49
CA LEU A 142 7.76 6.35 -1.69
C LEU A 142 9.03 5.51 -1.62
N ALA A 143 8.91 4.21 -1.84
CA ALA A 143 10.08 3.32 -1.81
C ALA A 143 10.84 3.42 -3.13
N GLY A 144 12.07 3.93 -3.12
CA GLY A 144 13.03 3.76 -4.20
C GLY A 144 13.85 2.48 -4.02
N LYS A 145 14.34 1.91 -5.12
CA LYS A 145 15.48 0.98 -5.04
C LYS A 145 16.72 1.87 -5.15
N ALA A 146 17.53 1.91 -4.09
CA ALA A 146 18.84 2.55 -4.20
C ALA A 146 19.72 1.65 -5.08
N THR A 147 20.16 2.16 -6.23
CA THR A 147 21.37 1.63 -6.85
C THR A 147 22.51 2.01 -5.92
N ARG A 148 23.26 1.03 -5.40
CA ARG A 148 24.56 1.34 -4.81
C ARG A 148 25.37 2.00 -5.92
N ALA A 149 25.82 3.22 -5.67
CA ALA A 149 26.86 3.85 -6.49
C ALA A 149 28.17 3.11 -6.27
#